data_AF-A0A8H6QCY3-F1
#
_entry.id   AF-A0A8H6QCY3-F1
#
_cell.length_a   1.000
_cell.length_b   1.000
_cell.length_c   1.000
_cell.angle_alpha   90.00
_cell.angle_beta   90.00
_cell.angle_gamma   90.00
#
_symmetry.space_group_name_H-M   'P 1'
#
loop_
_entity.id
_entity.type
_entity.pdbx_description
1 polymer ?
#
loop_
_entity_poly.entity_id
_entity_poly.type
_entity_poly.pdbx_seq_one_letter_code
_entity_poly.pdbx_strand_id
1 'polypeptide(L)'
;MKFTTIVGLFGLAQLVLGDNRGSYTVSGLGQRKQALLKAGGNTMDMAIAMLESDHMKADYVYGDGKSGDATNFGIFKQNWMMLRTSARDFQGQSAEQVSNGAVLKYVPVCYCQGRANPYSHDLKKDVKARHDGEKHYGFDTWIAGHRNGASGLQNPHTDDINTYKSAVQWIQKQIQSDPKYQKDDTRFWVDVTAI
;
A
#
# COMPACT_ATOMS: atom_id res chain seq x y z
N MET A 1 57.79 6.16 -43.09
CA MET A 1 57.02 6.59 -41.90
C MET A 1 56.06 5.47 -41.54
N LYS A 2 56.14 4.91 -40.32
CA LYS A 2 55.21 3.89 -39.82
C LYS A 2 54.00 4.59 -39.20
N PHE A 3 52.80 4.28 -39.67
CA PHE A 3 51.56 4.71 -39.01
C PHE A 3 51.12 3.62 -38.05
N THR A 4 51.19 3.92 -36.76
CA THR A 4 50.66 3.09 -35.69
C THR A 4 49.20 3.50 -35.46
N THR A 5 48.26 2.65 -35.86
CA THR A 5 46.84 2.84 -35.57
C THR A 5 46.57 2.43 -34.12
N ILE A 6 46.20 3.39 -33.27
CA ILE A 6 45.69 3.14 -31.92
C ILE A 6 44.20 2.85 -32.05
N VAL A 7 43.80 1.61 -31.74
CA VAL A 7 42.39 1.23 -31.53
C VAL A 7 42.03 1.65 -30.11
N GLY A 8 41.29 2.74 -29.97
CA GLY A 8 40.69 3.13 -28.70
C GLY A 8 39.43 2.31 -28.44
N LEU A 9 39.53 1.29 -27.58
CA LEU A 9 38.35 0.66 -26.97
C LEU A 9 37.73 1.66 -25.98
N PHE A 10 36.64 2.32 -26.38
CA PHE A 10 35.74 2.96 -25.43
C PHE A 10 34.91 1.88 -24.76
N GLY A 11 35.32 1.47 -23.56
CA GLY A 11 34.48 0.70 -22.65
C GLY A 11 33.33 1.59 -22.18
N LEU A 12 32.13 1.37 -22.71
CA LEU A 12 30.89 1.86 -22.12
C LEU A 12 30.71 1.14 -20.77
N ALA A 13 31.06 1.81 -19.69
CA ALA A 13 30.56 1.44 -18.37
C ALA A 13 29.03 1.62 -18.41
N GLN A 14 28.30 0.52 -18.58
CA GLN A 14 26.88 0.51 -18.28
C GLN A 14 26.77 0.74 -16.78
N LEU A 15 26.42 1.97 -16.39
CA LEU A 15 25.87 2.23 -15.07
C LEU A 15 24.63 1.33 -14.97
N VAL A 16 24.73 0.25 -14.21
CA VAL A 16 23.57 -0.51 -13.77
C VAL A 16 22.85 0.41 -12.79
N LEU A 17 21.95 1.25 -13.32
CA LEU A 17 20.91 1.86 -12.51
C LEU A 17 20.13 0.67 -11.94
N GLY A 18 20.30 0.40 -10.65
CA GLY A 18 19.49 -0.61 -9.97
C GLY A 18 18.03 -0.32 -10.23
N ASP A 19 17.27 -1.31 -10.71
CA ASP A 19 15.87 -1.12 -11.01
C ASP A 19 15.15 -0.68 -9.72
N ASN A 20 14.56 0.53 -9.71
CA ASN A 20 13.78 1.05 -8.59
C ASN A 20 12.36 0.47 -8.52
N ARG A 21 12.13 -0.65 -9.21
CA ARG A 21 10.87 -1.35 -9.37
C ARG A 21 11.12 -2.75 -9.91
N GLY A 22 10.17 -3.64 -9.77
CA GLY A 22 10.30 -4.96 -10.37
C GLY A 22 9.20 -5.92 -9.94
N SER A 23 9.50 -7.21 -10.01
CA SER A 23 8.60 -8.26 -9.54
C SER A 23 9.33 -9.46 -8.98
N TYR A 24 8.69 -10.14 -8.03
CA TYR A 24 9.13 -11.43 -7.50
C TYR A 24 7.93 -12.24 -7.00
N THR A 25 8.13 -13.53 -6.74
CA THR A 25 7.08 -14.41 -6.25
C THR A 25 6.96 -14.36 -4.73
N VAL A 26 5.75 -14.17 -4.23
CA VAL A 26 5.39 -14.25 -2.81
C VAL A 26 4.37 -15.37 -2.63
N SER A 27 4.81 -16.48 -2.03
CA SER A 27 3.98 -17.67 -1.87
C SER A 27 2.65 -17.37 -1.16
N GLY A 28 1.53 -17.75 -1.79
CA GLY A 28 0.17 -17.54 -1.28
C GLY A 28 -0.41 -16.15 -1.52
N LEU A 29 0.33 -15.24 -2.16
CA LEU A 29 -0.16 -13.90 -2.49
C LEU A 29 -1.37 -13.95 -3.44
N GLY A 30 -1.43 -14.91 -4.36
CA GLY A 30 -2.56 -15.13 -5.26
C GLY A 30 -3.86 -15.39 -4.52
N GLN A 31 -3.82 -16.23 -3.49
CA GLN A 31 -4.98 -16.46 -2.62
C GLN A 31 -5.39 -15.19 -1.88
N ARG A 32 -4.40 -14.39 -1.45
CA ARG A 32 -4.66 -13.11 -0.77
C ARG A 32 -5.28 -12.07 -1.70
N LYS A 33 -4.81 -11.95 -2.94
CA LYS A 33 -5.42 -11.13 -4.00
C LYS A 33 -6.88 -11.51 -4.22
N GLN A 34 -7.17 -12.81 -4.28
CA GLN A 34 -8.55 -13.29 -4.40
C GLN A 34 -9.41 -12.98 -3.18
N ALA A 35 -8.85 -13.02 -1.96
CA ALA A 35 -9.56 -12.60 -0.75
C ALA A 35 -9.90 -11.10 -0.79
N LEU A 36 -8.98 -10.25 -1.27
CA LEU A 36 -9.23 -8.82 -1.46
C LEU A 36 -10.38 -8.56 -2.45
N LEU A 37 -10.36 -9.21 -3.62
CA LEU A 37 -11.42 -9.05 -4.62
C LEU A 37 -12.78 -9.52 -4.07
N LYS A 38 -12.82 -10.65 -3.33
CA LYS A 38 -14.04 -11.14 -2.65
C LYS A 38 -14.55 -10.20 -1.56
N ALA A 39 -13.68 -9.37 -0.99
CA ALA A 39 -14.05 -8.36 -0.01
C ALA A 39 -14.59 -7.06 -0.64
N GLY A 40 -14.69 -7.00 -1.96
CA GLY A 40 -15.13 -5.82 -2.71
C GLY A 40 -13.99 -4.97 -3.27
N GLY A 41 -12.75 -5.44 -3.14
CA GLY A 41 -11.59 -4.72 -3.66
C GLY A 41 -11.49 -4.76 -5.19
N ASN A 42 -10.71 -3.84 -5.74
CA ASN A 42 -10.39 -3.72 -7.17
C ASN A 42 -8.86 -3.73 -7.39
N THR A 43 -8.40 -3.54 -8.63
CA THR A 43 -6.97 -3.55 -8.96
C THR A 43 -6.20 -2.36 -8.37
N MET A 44 -6.84 -1.22 -8.13
CA MET A 44 -6.22 -0.08 -7.44
C MET A 44 -5.98 -0.42 -5.97
N ASP A 45 -6.96 -1.03 -5.30
CA ASP A 45 -6.82 -1.51 -3.92
C ASP A 45 -5.67 -2.51 -3.82
N MET A 46 -5.60 -3.43 -4.78
CA MET A 46 -4.53 -4.42 -4.86
C MET A 46 -3.16 -3.75 -5.02
N ALA A 47 -3.05 -2.73 -5.88
CA ALA A 47 -1.81 -2.00 -6.09
C ALA A 47 -1.35 -1.23 -4.85
N ILE A 48 -2.27 -0.56 -4.15
CA ILE A 48 -1.99 0.14 -2.89
C ILE A 48 -1.51 -0.85 -1.84
N ALA A 49 -2.28 -1.90 -1.55
CA ALA A 49 -1.92 -2.89 -0.53
C ALA A 49 -0.60 -3.64 -0.86
N MET A 50 -0.31 -3.83 -2.15
CA MET A 50 0.92 -4.45 -2.63
C MET A 50 2.14 -3.54 -2.46
N LEU A 51 1.97 -2.23 -2.58
CA LEU A 51 3.03 -1.26 -2.27
C LEU A 51 3.29 -1.20 -0.75
N GLU A 52 2.23 -1.26 0.06
CA GLU A 52 2.31 -1.12 1.53
C GLU A 52 2.92 -2.34 2.25
N SER A 53 2.80 -3.54 1.67
CA SER A 53 3.41 -4.76 2.23
C SER A 53 3.59 -5.87 1.20
N ASP A 54 4.57 -6.73 1.45
CA ASP A 54 4.88 -7.87 0.58
C ASP A 54 3.73 -8.88 0.45
N HIS A 55 3.00 -9.08 1.54
CA HIS A 55 1.97 -10.12 1.64
C HIS A 55 0.55 -9.56 1.58
N MET A 56 0.38 -8.24 1.39
CA MET A 56 -0.91 -7.55 1.51
C MET A 56 -1.61 -7.88 2.85
N LYS A 57 -0.86 -7.82 3.95
CA LYS A 57 -1.30 -8.17 5.31
C LYS A 57 -1.04 -6.99 6.26
N ALA A 58 -1.77 -7.01 7.38
CA ALA A 58 -1.61 -6.03 8.47
C ALA A 58 -0.89 -6.64 9.68
N ASP A 59 0.21 -7.35 9.44
CA ASP A 59 1.06 -8.02 10.45
C ASP A 59 2.24 -7.16 10.93
N TYR A 60 2.28 -5.89 10.51
CA TYR A 60 3.25 -4.91 10.97
C TYR A 60 3.00 -4.48 12.44
N VAL A 61 4.01 -3.81 13.03
CA VAL A 61 3.95 -3.24 14.39
C VAL A 61 2.68 -2.41 14.55
N TYR A 62 2.03 -2.47 15.71
CA TYR A 62 0.80 -1.71 15.94
C TYR A 62 0.96 -0.24 15.53
N GLY A 63 0.02 0.26 14.72
CA GLY A 63 0.03 1.63 14.24
C GLY A 63 1.17 1.98 13.30
N ASP A 64 1.95 1.01 12.81
CA ASP A 64 3.22 1.22 12.10
C ASP A 64 4.23 2.04 12.93
N GLY A 65 4.17 1.89 14.27
CA GLY A 65 4.99 2.65 15.21
C GLY A 65 4.54 4.11 15.43
N LYS A 66 3.43 4.53 14.80
CA LYS A 66 2.87 5.88 14.89
C LYS A 66 1.75 5.95 15.94
N SER A 67 1.39 7.17 16.33
CA SER A 67 0.36 7.46 17.33
C SER A 67 -0.60 8.56 16.88
N GLY A 68 -1.75 8.66 17.56
CA GLY A 68 -2.81 9.63 17.24
C GLY A 68 -3.27 9.52 15.78
N ASP A 69 -3.43 10.66 15.13
CA ASP A 69 -3.91 10.78 13.75
C ASP A 69 -3.00 10.11 12.70
N ALA A 70 -1.73 9.88 13.02
CA ALA A 70 -0.78 9.20 12.14
C ALA A 70 -0.81 7.67 12.25
N THR A 71 -1.53 7.11 13.22
CA THR A 71 -1.60 5.66 13.46
C THR A 71 -2.17 4.93 12.24
N ASN A 72 -1.45 3.94 11.71
CA ASN A 72 -1.86 3.21 10.49
C ASN A 72 -2.59 1.89 10.79
N PHE A 73 -3.69 1.65 10.08
CA PHE A 73 -4.50 0.43 10.17
C PHE A 73 -4.77 -0.22 8.81
N GLY A 74 -5.10 -1.53 8.85
CA GLY A 74 -5.49 -2.28 7.67
C GLY A 74 -4.34 -2.58 6.71
N ILE A 75 -4.65 -3.22 5.59
CA ILE A 75 -3.64 -3.64 4.60
C ILE A 75 -3.15 -2.50 3.73
N PHE A 76 -3.90 -1.40 3.73
CA PHE A 76 -3.52 -0.18 3.02
C PHE A 76 -2.73 0.78 3.92
N LYS A 77 -2.50 0.45 5.21
CA LYS A 77 -1.90 1.36 6.20
C LYS A 77 -2.60 2.72 6.28
N GLN A 78 -3.93 2.74 6.24
CA GLN A 78 -4.72 3.97 6.32
C GLN A 78 -4.47 4.68 7.65
N ASN A 79 -4.10 5.97 7.63
CA ASN A 79 -3.90 6.74 8.85
C ASN A 79 -5.24 7.10 9.53
N TRP A 80 -5.23 7.24 10.86
CA TRP A 80 -6.43 7.48 11.65
C TRP A 80 -7.15 8.78 11.27
N MET A 81 -6.41 9.84 10.91
CA MET A 81 -7.02 11.08 10.45
C MET A 81 -7.92 10.83 9.24
N MET A 82 -7.40 10.19 8.18
CA MET A 82 -8.19 9.89 6.99
C MET A 82 -9.40 9.01 7.32
N LEU A 83 -9.24 8.01 8.19
CA LEU A 83 -10.35 7.14 8.61
C LEU A 83 -11.45 7.94 9.32
N ARG A 84 -11.11 8.70 10.38
CA ARG A 84 -12.11 9.39 11.22
C ARG A 84 -12.76 10.60 10.54
N THR A 85 -12.18 11.12 9.45
CA THR A 85 -12.76 12.24 8.70
C THR A 85 -13.60 11.79 7.51
N SER A 86 -13.41 10.58 6.99
CA SER A 86 -14.02 10.18 5.72
C SER A 86 -14.68 8.80 5.69
N ALA A 87 -14.23 7.83 6.50
CA ALA A 87 -14.81 6.49 6.51
C ALA A 87 -16.05 6.45 7.38
N ARG A 88 -17.18 5.95 6.86
CA ARG A 88 -18.50 6.02 7.51
C ARG A 88 -18.51 5.44 8.92
N ASP A 89 -17.74 4.39 9.16
CA ASP A 89 -17.72 3.69 10.45
C ASP A 89 -16.91 4.45 11.54
N PHE A 90 -16.10 5.42 11.12
CA PHE A 90 -15.24 6.22 12.00
C PHE A 90 -15.54 7.72 11.92
N GLN A 91 -16.40 8.14 10.99
CA GLN A 91 -16.65 9.54 10.69
C GLN A 91 -17.13 10.31 11.94
N GLY A 92 -16.44 11.40 12.25
CA GLY A 92 -16.76 12.26 13.40
C GLY A 92 -16.12 11.82 14.72
N GLN A 93 -15.36 10.73 14.74
CA GLN A 93 -14.57 10.35 15.90
C GLN A 93 -13.38 11.31 16.12
N SER A 94 -12.94 11.42 17.36
CA SER A 94 -11.79 12.24 17.76
C SER A 94 -10.45 11.52 17.54
N ALA A 95 -9.34 12.25 17.64
CA ALA A 95 -8.00 11.68 17.52
C ALA A 95 -7.68 10.68 18.65
N GLU A 96 -8.25 10.88 19.85
CA GLU A 96 -8.09 10.03 21.03
C GLU A 96 -8.79 8.67 20.88
N GLN A 97 -9.78 8.59 20.00
CA GLN A 97 -10.53 7.35 19.70
C GLN A 97 -9.78 6.42 18.72
N VAL A 98 -8.49 6.66 18.49
CA VAL A 98 -7.62 5.92 17.55
C VAL A 98 -7.66 4.41 17.71
N SER A 99 -7.82 3.91 18.94
CA SER A 99 -7.91 2.47 19.20
C SER A 99 -9.07 1.79 18.48
N ASN A 100 -10.13 2.52 18.10
CA ASN A 100 -11.25 2.00 17.32
C ASN A 100 -10.85 1.55 15.91
N GLY A 101 -9.79 2.12 15.34
CA GLY A 101 -9.24 1.71 14.05
C GLY A 101 -8.64 0.30 14.04
N ALA A 102 -8.32 -0.26 15.21
CA ALA A 102 -7.72 -1.60 15.33
C ALA A 102 -8.62 -2.73 14.80
N VAL A 103 -9.92 -2.48 14.64
CA VAL A 103 -10.87 -3.43 14.01
C VAL A 103 -10.49 -3.77 12.56
N LEU A 104 -9.69 -2.92 11.89
CA LEU A 104 -9.19 -3.16 10.53
C LEU A 104 -7.92 -4.03 10.49
N LYS A 105 -7.28 -4.32 11.63
CA LYS A 105 -6.00 -5.04 11.69
C LYS A 105 -6.18 -6.57 11.60
N TYR A 106 -5.11 -7.25 11.13
CA TYR A 106 -4.92 -8.68 11.30
C TYR A 106 -4.26 -8.97 12.65
N VAL A 107 -4.97 -9.68 13.53
CA VAL A 107 -4.37 -10.25 14.74
C VAL A 107 -4.24 -11.75 14.51
N PRO A 108 -3.03 -12.34 14.59
CA PRO A 108 -2.90 -13.79 14.55
C PRO A 108 -3.65 -14.37 15.75
N VAL A 109 -4.61 -15.24 15.44
CA VAL A 109 -5.34 -16.00 16.46
C VAL A 109 -4.38 -17.01 17.06
N CYS A 110 -3.87 -16.74 18.26
CA CYS A 110 -3.37 -17.82 19.11
C CYS A 110 -4.60 -18.59 19.61
N TYR A 111 -4.81 -19.80 19.07
CA TYR A 111 -5.82 -20.76 19.54
C TYR A 111 -5.30 -21.41 20.83
N CYS A 112 -5.63 -20.81 21.97
CA CYS A 112 -5.57 -21.50 23.25
C CYS A 112 -6.91 -21.28 23.96
N GLN A 113 -7.56 -22.37 24.38
CA GLN A 113 -8.77 -22.40 25.23
C GLN A 113 -10.16 -22.13 24.60
N GLY A 114 -10.47 -22.70 23.43
CA GLY A 114 -11.87 -23.02 23.08
C GLY A 114 -12.88 -21.86 23.02
N ARG A 115 -12.41 -20.61 22.98
CA ARG A 115 -13.17 -19.41 22.67
C ARG A 115 -12.58 -18.84 21.40
N ALA A 116 -13.40 -18.53 20.41
CA ALA A 116 -12.96 -17.75 19.25
C ALA A 116 -12.36 -16.43 19.76
N ASN A 117 -11.08 -16.19 19.45
CA ASN A 117 -10.26 -15.06 19.91
C ASN A 117 -10.57 -13.81 19.04
N PRO A 118 -10.58 -12.56 19.58
CA PRO A 118 -11.54 -11.52 19.24
C PRO A 118 -11.12 -10.49 18.18
N TYR A 119 -10.30 -10.86 17.18
CA TYR A 119 -9.97 -9.94 16.08
C TYR A 119 -9.81 -10.68 14.75
N SER A 120 -10.94 -10.93 14.09
CA SER A 120 -10.96 -11.18 12.66
C SER A 120 -10.55 -9.91 11.93
N HIS A 121 -9.56 -9.96 11.04
CA HIS A 121 -9.34 -8.88 10.07
C HIS A 121 -10.62 -8.70 9.25
N ASP A 122 -11.39 -7.64 9.49
CA ASP A 122 -12.54 -7.35 8.66
C ASP A 122 -12.07 -6.68 7.35
N LEU A 123 -11.64 -7.52 6.42
CA LEU A 123 -11.13 -7.07 5.13
C LEU A 123 -12.20 -6.31 4.33
N LYS A 124 -13.48 -6.66 4.51
CA LYS A 124 -14.58 -5.93 3.87
C LYS A 124 -14.67 -4.52 4.44
N LYS A 125 -14.56 -4.37 5.75
CA LYS A 125 -14.58 -3.07 6.42
C LYS A 125 -13.36 -2.22 6.08
N ASP A 126 -12.17 -2.82 5.96
CA ASP A 126 -10.95 -2.12 5.54
C ASP A 126 -11.06 -1.59 4.10
N VAL A 127 -11.46 -2.46 3.15
CA VAL A 127 -11.74 -2.07 1.76
C VAL A 127 -12.79 -0.97 1.70
N LYS A 128 -13.89 -1.13 2.43
CA LYS A 128 -14.97 -0.14 2.48
C LYS A 128 -14.48 1.20 3.02
N ALA A 129 -13.70 1.22 4.11
CA ALA A 129 -13.17 2.45 4.68
C ALA A 129 -12.28 3.20 3.67
N ARG A 130 -11.47 2.47 2.90
CA ARG A 130 -10.65 3.05 1.83
C ARG A 130 -11.50 3.64 0.70
N HIS A 131 -12.55 2.92 0.29
CA HIS A 131 -13.50 3.38 -0.72
C HIS A 131 -14.30 4.60 -0.26
N ASP A 132 -14.74 4.63 1.01
CA ASP A 132 -15.39 5.79 1.62
C ASP A 132 -14.47 7.02 1.58
N GLY A 133 -13.18 6.83 1.90
CA GLY A 133 -12.18 7.90 1.84
C GLY A 133 -11.96 8.47 0.45
N GLU A 134 -11.81 7.60 -0.56
CA GLU A 134 -11.70 8.03 -1.95
C GLU A 134 -12.98 8.73 -2.43
N LYS A 135 -14.15 8.25 -2.03
CA LYS A 135 -15.43 8.89 -2.36
C LYS A 135 -15.55 10.28 -1.73
N HIS A 136 -15.05 10.47 -0.51
CA HIS A 136 -15.10 11.75 0.20
C HIS A 136 -14.14 12.79 -0.40
N TYR A 137 -12.89 12.40 -0.65
CA TYR A 137 -11.83 13.33 -1.04
C TYR A 137 -11.60 13.41 -2.56
N GLY A 138 -12.00 12.38 -3.32
CA GLY A 138 -11.47 12.10 -4.66
C GLY A 138 -10.09 11.43 -4.57
N PHE A 139 -9.72 10.63 -5.58
CA PHE A 139 -8.50 9.81 -5.54
C PHE A 139 -7.21 10.62 -5.32
N ASP A 140 -7.06 11.75 -6.00
CA ASP A 140 -5.84 12.56 -5.92
C ASP A 140 -5.62 13.15 -4.52
N THR A 141 -6.67 13.75 -3.96
CA THR A 141 -6.66 14.29 -2.60
C THR A 141 -6.56 13.17 -1.56
N TRP A 142 -7.21 12.02 -1.80
CA TRP A 142 -7.12 10.86 -0.92
C TRP A 142 -5.70 10.32 -0.86
N ILE A 143 -5.01 10.16 -2.00
CA ILE A 143 -3.61 9.71 -2.04
C ILE A 143 -2.70 10.68 -1.27
N ALA A 144 -2.93 11.99 -1.42
CA ALA A 144 -2.17 13.00 -0.69
C ALA A 144 -2.36 12.87 0.83
N GLY A 145 -3.60 12.77 1.29
CA GLY A 145 -3.91 12.59 2.72
C GLY A 145 -3.51 11.21 3.26
N HIS A 146 -3.58 10.17 2.43
CA HIS A 146 -3.10 8.83 2.74
C HIS A 146 -1.59 8.85 3.00
N ARG A 147 -0.85 9.47 2.08
CA ARG A 147 0.61 9.58 2.13
C ARG A 147 1.06 10.45 3.31
N ASN A 148 0.58 11.69 3.41
CA ASN A 148 1.16 12.68 4.32
C ASN A 148 0.13 13.36 5.26
N GLY A 149 -0.96 12.66 5.57
CA GLY A 149 -1.96 13.09 6.55
C GLY A 149 -2.51 14.49 6.24
N ALA A 150 -2.73 15.28 7.29
CA ALA A 150 -3.33 16.61 7.17
C ALA A 150 -2.47 17.56 6.32
N SER A 151 -1.14 17.41 6.37
CA SER A 151 -0.24 18.23 5.56
C SER A 151 -0.31 17.88 4.08
N GLY A 152 -0.53 16.61 3.74
CA GLY A 152 -0.80 16.18 2.37
C GLY A 152 -2.12 16.73 1.84
N LEU A 153 -3.17 16.78 2.67
CA LEU A 153 -4.44 17.41 2.28
C LEU A 153 -4.28 18.91 1.98
N GLN A 154 -3.39 19.61 2.69
CA GLN A 154 -3.11 21.02 2.46
C GLN A 154 -2.23 21.26 1.23
N ASN A 155 -1.33 20.33 0.91
CA ASN A 155 -0.43 20.42 -0.24
C ASN A 155 -0.38 19.09 -1.01
N PRO A 156 -1.38 18.80 -1.87
CA PRO A 156 -1.58 17.47 -2.44
C PRO A 156 -0.65 17.12 -3.61
N HIS A 157 0.24 18.02 -4.02
CA HIS A 157 1.04 17.88 -5.24
C HIS A 157 2.55 17.97 -4.99
N THR A 158 3.01 17.59 -3.79
CA THR A 158 4.44 17.48 -3.52
C THR A 158 5.08 16.34 -4.33
N ASP A 159 6.40 16.41 -4.54
CA ASP A 159 7.14 15.38 -5.27
C ASP A 159 7.02 13.99 -4.62
N ASP A 160 6.99 13.93 -3.29
CA ASP A 160 6.80 12.69 -2.53
C ASP A 160 5.42 12.06 -2.81
N ILE A 161 4.35 12.87 -2.74
CA ILE A 161 2.99 12.41 -3.03
C ILE A 161 2.86 11.95 -4.48
N ASN A 162 3.43 12.70 -5.42
CA ASN A 162 3.41 12.36 -6.84
C ASN A 162 4.22 11.09 -7.13
N THR A 163 5.32 10.86 -6.42
CA THR A 163 6.14 9.64 -6.50
C THR A 163 5.34 8.44 -6.01
N TYR A 164 4.72 8.54 -4.83
CA TYR A 164 3.86 7.49 -4.29
C TYR A 164 2.66 7.18 -5.21
N LYS A 165 1.97 8.21 -5.71
CA LYS A 165 0.86 8.08 -6.68
C LYS A 165 1.30 7.35 -7.94
N SER A 166 2.44 7.74 -8.51
CA SER A 166 2.98 7.15 -9.73
C SER A 166 3.40 5.69 -9.52
N ALA A 167 3.94 5.36 -8.35
CA ALA A 167 4.29 3.99 -7.98
C ALA A 167 3.05 3.08 -7.93
N VAL A 168 1.99 3.50 -7.23
CA VAL A 168 0.72 2.77 -7.16
C VAL A 168 0.13 2.57 -8.56
N GLN A 169 0.09 3.62 -9.39
CA GLN A 169 -0.43 3.53 -10.76
C GLN A 169 0.41 2.61 -11.65
N TRP A 170 1.74 2.60 -11.47
CA TRP A 170 2.61 1.68 -12.20
C TRP A 170 2.32 0.22 -11.82
N ILE A 171 2.18 -0.07 -10.53
CA ILE A 171 1.81 -1.40 -10.02
C ILE A 171 0.44 -1.82 -10.57
N GLN A 172 -0.54 -0.92 -10.54
CA GLN A 172 -1.87 -1.19 -11.08
C GLN A 172 -1.81 -1.58 -12.56
N LYS A 173 -1.01 -0.86 -13.36
CA LYS A 173 -0.80 -1.19 -14.79
C LYS A 173 -0.19 -2.58 -14.97
N GLN A 174 0.73 -3.01 -14.11
CA GLN A 174 1.29 -4.36 -14.18
C GLN A 174 0.24 -5.43 -13.83
N ILE A 175 -0.56 -5.19 -12.79
CA ILE A 175 -1.66 -6.10 -12.41
C ILE A 175 -2.70 -6.23 -13.55
N GLN A 176 -2.94 -5.15 -14.29
CA GLN A 176 -3.91 -5.11 -15.39
C GLN A 176 -3.35 -5.59 -16.73
N SER A 177 -2.03 -5.74 -16.89
CA SER A 177 -1.44 -6.13 -18.17
C SER A 177 -1.72 -7.58 -18.56
N ASP A 178 -1.99 -8.45 -17.58
CA ASP A 178 -2.36 -9.84 -17.79
C ASP A 178 -3.30 -10.29 -16.64
N PRO A 179 -4.51 -10.81 -16.93
CA PRO A 179 -5.44 -11.28 -15.91
C PRO A 179 -4.87 -12.30 -14.91
N LYS A 180 -3.80 -13.02 -15.26
CA LYS A 180 -3.12 -13.94 -14.32
C LYS A 180 -2.58 -13.20 -13.09
N TYR A 181 -2.14 -11.94 -13.23
CA TYR A 181 -1.50 -11.19 -12.15
C TYR A 181 -2.47 -10.78 -11.03
N GLN A 182 -3.77 -10.88 -11.27
CA GLN A 182 -4.79 -10.73 -10.22
C GLN A 182 -4.97 -12.00 -9.39
N LYS A 183 -4.38 -13.13 -9.79
CA LYS A 183 -4.63 -14.48 -9.24
C LYS A 183 -3.37 -15.22 -8.83
N ASP A 184 -2.23 -14.91 -9.42
CA ASP A 184 -0.95 -15.57 -9.15
C ASP A 184 -0.21 -14.95 -7.95
N ASP A 185 0.95 -15.53 -7.65
CA ASP A 185 1.80 -15.13 -6.54
C ASP A 185 2.80 -14.00 -6.90
N THR A 186 2.68 -13.39 -8.08
CA THR A 186 3.59 -12.31 -8.51
C THR A 186 3.30 -11.03 -7.75
N ARG A 187 4.28 -10.54 -6.97
CA ARG A 187 4.29 -9.18 -6.43
C ARG A 187 5.01 -8.25 -7.40
N PHE A 188 4.42 -7.10 -7.68
CA PHE A 188 5.11 -5.96 -8.28
C PHE A 188 5.45 -4.96 -7.19
N TRP A 189 6.60 -4.31 -7.31
CA TRP A 189 7.10 -3.37 -6.32
C TRP A 189 7.74 -2.17 -6.97
N VAL A 190 7.79 -1.06 -6.23
CA VAL A 190 8.53 0.16 -6.53
C VAL A 190 9.17 0.59 -5.22
N ASP A 191 10.45 0.99 -5.27
CA ASP A 191 11.12 1.55 -4.10
C ASP A 191 10.58 2.96 -3.85
N VAL A 192 9.84 3.12 -2.75
CA VAL A 192 9.32 4.40 -2.28
C VAL A 192 9.73 4.53 -0.83
N THR A 193 10.48 5.58 -0.51
CA THR A 193 10.96 5.84 0.85
C THR A 193 9.80 5.92 1.84
N ALA A 194 9.91 5.28 3.00
CA ALA A 194 8.91 5.37 4.06
C ALA A 194 8.94 6.74 4.75
N ILE A 195 7.79 7.19 5.28
CA ILE A 195 7.63 8.41 6.09
C ILE A 195 6.85 8.13 7.38
#